data_AF-A0A6B1F2J0-F1
#
_entry.id   AF-A0A6B1F2J0-F1
#
_cell.length_a   1.000
_cell.length_b   1.000
_cell.length_c   1.000
_cell.angle_alpha   90.00
_cell.angle_beta   90.00
_cell.angle_gamma   90.00
#
_symmetry.space_group_name_H-M   'P 1'
#
loop_
_entity.id
_entity.type
_entity.pdbx_description
1 polymer ?
#
loop_
_entity_poly.entity_id
_entity_poly.type
_entity_poly.pdbx_seq_one_letter_code
_entity_poly.pdbx_strand_id
1 'polypeptide(L)'
;MKQIAYGRVRRKMESGLEKRTSKFKLALFNRKEIRKMASSLTTGEMVDGKKHGYWVTYYANGNKRSEGAYIHGKKDGPWITYHKNGNKASEASFRDNKYEGSCITYHENGNLRSEGAYPKHVGKSYDGKKEGPFYGYEEDGKTVWLIVTYKKGGSRAKPDEYPLGVCGVCGEGRRLAWKDTCPKCGNELESIAP
;
A
#
# COMPACT_ATOMS: atom_id res chain seq x y z
N MET A 1 40.60 -25.86 63.77
CA MET A 1 39.36 -26.07 64.55
C MET A 1 38.31 -26.69 63.64
N LYS A 2 37.80 -27.87 64.06
CA LYS A 2 36.48 -28.51 63.85
C LYS A 2 35.66 -28.13 62.59
N GLN A 3 34.99 -29.01 61.83
CA GLN A 3 34.60 -30.41 62.01
C GLN A 3 34.02 -30.99 60.71
N ILE A 4 33.75 -32.28 60.76
CA ILE A 4 33.47 -33.25 59.70
C ILE A 4 31.97 -33.28 59.35
N ALA A 5 31.69 -33.71 58.12
CA ALA A 5 30.40 -33.98 57.49
C ALA A 5 29.48 -34.96 58.23
N TYR A 6 28.16 -34.82 58.02
CA TYR A 6 27.13 -35.87 58.04
C TYR A 6 25.96 -35.33 57.19
N GLY A 7 25.19 -36.04 56.38
CA GLY A 7 25.01 -37.45 56.08
C GLY A 7 23.86 -37.51 55.07
N ARG A 8 23.84 -38.53 54.20
CA ARG A 8 22.84 -38.71 53.15
C ARG A 8 21.87 -39.85 53.55
N VAL A 9 20.72 -39.90 52.84
CA VAL A 9 19.85 -41.08 52.59
C VAL A 9 18.68 -41.18 53.59
N ARG A 10 17.38 -41.39 53.29
CA ARG A 10 16.48 -41.90 52.21
C ARG A 10 15.10 -41.26 52.53
N ARG A 11 14.04 -41.15 51.70
CA ARG A 11 13.36 -42.12 50.82
C ARG A 11 12.21 -41.40 50.06
N LYS A 12 11.73 -42.11 49.04
CA LYS A 12 10.82 -41.81 47.91
C LYS A 12 9.34 -41.47 48.22
N MET A 13 8.72 -40.83 47.19
CA MET A 13 7.34 -41.03 46.62
C MET A 13 6.14 -40.74 47.53
N GLU A 14 5.00 -40.21 47.11
CA GLU A 14 4.33 -39.83 45.86
C GLU A 14 3.17 -38.94 46.33
N SER A 15 2.82 -37.80 45.72
CA SER A 15 1.77 -37.73 44.70
C SER A 15 1.18 -36.31 44.73
N GLY A 16 0.63 -35.86 43.60
CA GLY A 16 -0.50 -34.93 43.63
C GLY A 16 -0.25 -33.48 43.20
N LEU A 17 -0.60 -33.23 41.94
CA LEU A 17 -1.36 -32.06 41.49
C LEU A 17 -0.66 -30.70 41.28
N GLU A 18 -0.42 -30.44 39.99
CA GLU A 18 -0.76 -29.20 39.27
C GLU A 18 -0.46 -27.85 39.93
N LYS A 19 0.55 -27.14 39.41
CA LYS A 19 0.38 -25.77 38.88
C LYS A 19 1.18 -25.56 37.59
N ARG A 20 0.45 -25.54 36.47
CA ARG A 20 0.78 -24.87 35.19
C ARG A 20 1.10 -23.38 35.49
N THR A 21 1.86 -22.59 34.74
CA THR A 21 1.91 -22.39 33.28
C THR A 21 3.20 -21.65 32.86
N SER A 22 3.68 -21.99 31.66
CA SER A 22 4.33 -21.10 30.67
C SER A 22 5.68 -20.45 30.99
N LYS A 23 6.75 -21.24 30.91
CA LYS A 23 8.05 -20.76 30.43
C LYS A 23 8.12 -20.90 28.90
N PHE A 24 8.35 -19.77 28.25
CA PHE A 24 8.69 -19.59 26.83
C PHE A 24 9.52 -20.74 26.26
N LYS A 25 8.96 -21.51 25.32
CA LYS A 25 9.73 -22.30 24.35
C LYS A 25 9.90 -21.45 23.09
N LEU A 26 10.94 -20.61 23.09
CA LEU A 26 11.50 -20.08 21.84
C LEU A 26 12.27 -21.22 21.17
N ALA A 27 11.58 -21.99 20.34
CA ALA A 27 12.22 -22.95 19.45
C ALA A 27 13.00 -22.17 18.39
N LEU A 28 14.33 -22.28 18.44
CA LEU A 28 15.24 -21.76 17.43
C LEU A 28 14.97 -22.49 16.10
N PHE A 29 14.29 -21.81 15.18
CA PHE A 29 14.17 -22.29 13.80
C PHE A 29 15.56 -22.40 13.16
N ASN A 30 15.88 -23.57 12.61
CA ASN A 30 17.14 -23.84 11.92
C ASN A 30 17.29 -22.94 10.67
N ARG A 31 18.47 -22.34 10.46
CA ARG A 31 18.77 -21.46 9.30
C ARG A 31 18.48 -22.09 7.93
N LYS A 32 18.53 -23.43 7.82
CA LYS A 32 18.14 -24.14 6.58
C LYS A 32 16.63 -24.14 6.33
N GLU A 33 15.80 -24.25 7.38
CA GLU A 33 14.34 -24.17 7.29
C GLU A 33 13.87 -22.75 6.99
N ILE A 34 14.53 -21.74 7.60
CA ILE A 34 14.27 -20.31 7.29
C ILE A 34 14.60 -19.99 5.82
N ARG A 35 15.69 -20.55 5.27
CA ARG A 35 16.03 -20.42 3.84
C ARG A 35 15.00 -21.11 2.92
N LYS A 36 14.41 -22.22 3.36
CA LYS A 36 13.41 -22.99 2.62
C LYS A 36 12.01 -22.35 2.66
N MET A 37 11.67 -21.64 3.74
CA MET A 37 10.48 -20.78 3.82
C MET A 37 10.66 -19.48 3.03
N ALA A 38 11.87 -18.91 3.03
CA ALA A 38 12.22 -17.76 2.19
C ALA A 38 12.23 -18.06 0.68
N SER A 39 12.17 -19.32 0.25
CA SER A 39 11.99 -19.69 -1.16
C SER A 39 10.53 -19.72 -1.64
N SER A 40 9.55 -19.49 -0.76
CA SER A 40 8.14 -19.36 -1.13
C SER A 40 7.57 -18.01 -0.69
N LEU A 41 8.25 -16.91 -1.03
CA LEU A 41 7.82 -15.52 -0.75
C LEU A 41 6.58 -15.10 -1.56
N THR A 42 5.81 -16.04 -2.08
CA THR A 42 4.62 -15.80 -2.86
C THR A 42 3.63 -16.96 -2.70
N THR A 43 2.37 -16.65 -2.48
CA THR A 43 1.25 -17.61 -2.44
C THR A 43 0.28 -17.29 -3.56
N GLY A 44 -0.22 -18.32 -4.26
CA GLY A 44 -1.25 -18.18 -5.30
C GLY A 44 -1.35 -19.40 -6.21
N GLU A 45 -2.44 -19.47 -6.98
CA GLU A 45 -2.74 -20.59 -7.88
C GLU A 45 -2.12 -20.40 -9.26
N MET A 46 -1.60 -21.49 -9.83
CA MET A 46 -1.04 -21.51 -11.18
C MET A 46 -1.96 -22.32 -12.10
N VAL A 47 -2.43 -21.72 -13.19
CA VAL A 47 -3.22 -22.36 -14.25
C VAL A 47 -2.45 -22.23 -15.57
N ASP A 48 -2.19 -23.34 -16.25
CA ASP A 48 -1.39 -23.40 -17.49
C ASP A 48 -0.03 -22.69 -17.42
N GLY A 49 0.65 -22.82 -16.26
CA GLY A 49 1.93 -22.15 -16.01
C GLY A 49 1.84 -20.63 -15.81
N LYS A 50 0.64 -20.07 -15.65
CA LYS A 50 0.40 -18.64 -15.42
C LYS A 50 -0.29 -18.41 -14.08
N LYS A 51 -0.03 -17.25 -13.47
CA LYS A 51 -0.69 -16.83 -12.23
C LYS A 51 -2.20 -16.69 -12.44
N HIS A 52 -3.00 -17.28 -11.56
CA HIS A 52 -4.45 -17.19 -11.55
C HIS A 52 -4.96 -17.04 -10.11
N GLY A 53 -6.13 -16.43 -9.93
CA GLY A 53 -6.73 -16.24 -8.61
C GLY A 53 -6.02 -15.18 -7.77
N TYR A 54 -6.17 -15.25 -6.45
CA TYR A 54 -5.59 -14.29 -5.52
C TYR A 54 -4.13 -14.60 -5.20
N TRP A 55 -3.28 -13.59 -5.25
CA TRP A 55 -1.84 -13.71 -5.00
C TRP A 55 -1.38 -12.75 -3.92
N VAL A 56 -0.47 -13.23 -3.06
CA VAL A 56 0.24 -12.41 -2.08
C VAL A 56 1.73 -12.60 -2.27
N THR A 57 2.49 -11.51 -2.34
CA THR A 57 3.96 -11.54 -2.32
C THR A 57 4.47 -10.93 -1.02
N TYR A 58 5.64 -11.36 -0.57
CA TYR A 58 6.24 -10.95 0.69
C TYR A 58 7.64 -10.37 0.47
N TYR A 59 8.02 -9.43 1.33
CA TYR A 59 9.39 -8.98 1.50
C TYR A 59 10.22 -10.02 2.25
N ALA A 60 11.55 -9.91 2.17
CA ALA A 60 12.46 -10.81 2.90
C ALA A 60 12.30 -10.75 4.43
N ASN A 61 11.72 -9.67 4.96
CA ASN A 61 11.41 -9.52 6.39
C ASN A 61 10.07 -10.20 6.78
N GLY A 62 9.38 -10.85 5.84
CA GLY A 62 8.09 -11.52 6.07
C GLY A 62 6.86 -10.62 5.95
N ASN A 63 7.02 -9.30 5.82
CA ASN A 63 5.89 -8.39 5.61
C ASN A 63 5.32 -8.57 4.20
N LYS A 64 4.01 -8.37 4.03
CA LYS A 64 3.39 -8.33 2.70
C LYS A 64 4.07 -7.24 1.87
N ARG A 65 4.28 -7.54 0.59
CA ARG A 65 4.81 -6.62 -0.42
C ARG A 65 3.72 -6.19 -1.40
N SER A 66 2.88 -7.14 -1.82
CA SER A 66 1.73 -6.84 -2.65
C SER A 66 0.67 -7.93 -2.56
N GLU A 67 -0.57 -7.57 -2.83
CA GLU A 67 -1.66 -8.53 -2.99
C GLU A 67 -2.68 -8.08 -4.04
N GLY A 68 -3.35 -9.05 -4.65
CA GLY A 68 -4.40 -8.82 -5.65
C GLY A 68 -4.62 -10.04 -6.53
N ALA A 69 -5.58 -9.94 -7.45
CA ALA A 69 -5.96 -11.05 -8.31
C ALA A 69 -5.22 -11.03 -9.66
N TYR A 70 -4.96 -12.24 -10.17
CA TYR A 70 -4.49 -12.49 -11.52
C TYR A 70 -5.52 -13.29 -12.30
N ILE A 71 -5.66 -12.98 -13.59
CA ILE A 71 -6.37 -13.79 -14.59
C ILE A 71 -5.38 -14.06 -15.74
N HIS A 72 -5.07 -15.33 -15.96
CA HIS A 72 -4.13 -15.81 -17.00
C HIS A 72 -2.80 -15.04 -17.03
N GLY A 73 -2.21 -14.80 -15.86
CA GLY A 73 -0.92 -14.13 -15.70
C GLY A 73 -0.98 -12.60 -15.72
N LYS A 74 -2.16 -11.99 -15.82
CA LYS A 74 -2.34 -10.54 -15.79
C LYS A 74 -3.10 -10.10 -14.55
N LYS A 75 -2.67 -9.00 -13.94
CA LYS A 75 -3.41 -8.37 -12.84
C LYS A 75 -4.79 -7.95 -13.31
N ASP A 76 -5.80 -8.28 -12.52
CA ASP A 76 -7.18 -7.95 -12.80
C ASP A 76 -7.91 -7.69 -11.48
N GLY A 77 -8.65 -6.58 -11.40
CA GLY A 77 -9.32 -6.12 -10.19
C GLY A 77 -8.42 -5.30 -9.24
N PRO A 78 -8.80 -5.20 -7.95
CA PRO A 78 -8.09 -4.38 -6.97
C PRO A 78 -6.72 -4.98 -6.64
N TRP A 79 -5.76 -4.08 -6.43
CA TRP A 79 -4.38 -4.42 -6.15
C TRP A 79 -3.81 -3.48 -5.09
N ILE A 80 -3.17 -4.06 -4.08
CA ILE A 80 -2.55 -3.33 -2.98
C ILE A 80 -1.06 -3.62 -2.99
N THR A 81 -0.25 -2.59 -2.76
CA THR A 81 1.17 -2.74 -2.43
C THR A 81 1.44 -2.16 -1.06
N TYR A 82 2.49 -2.65 -0.40
CA TYR A 82 2.87 -2.24 0.94
C TYR A 82 4.30 -1.73 0.96
N HIS A 83 4.61 -0.84 1.90
CA HIS A 83 5.96 -0.46 2.27
C HIS A 83 6.59 -1.57 3.10
N LYS A 84 7.93 -1.55 3.24
CA LYS A 84 8.64 -2.57 4.05
C LYS A 84 8.23 -2.56 5.52
N ASN A 85 7.75 -1.42 6.03
CA ASN A 85 7.24 -1.26 7.39
C ASN A 85 5.84 -1.87 7.60
N GLY A 86 5.18 -2.35 6.54
CA GLY A 86 3.85 -2.97 6.58
C GLY A 86 2.70 -2.01 6.28
N ASN A 87 2.94 -0.70 6.23
CA ASN A 87 1.92 0.28 5.82
C ASN A 87 1.59 0.11 4.35
N LYS A 88 0.36 0.48 3.95
CA LYS A 88 0.00 0.52 2.53
C LYS A 88 0.91 1.51 1.81
N ALA A 89 1.32 1.15 0.61
CA ALA A 89 2.10 2.00 -0.30
C ALA A 89 1.27 2.46 -1.50
N SER A 90 0.37 1.60 -2.01
CA SER A 90 -0.58 1.99 -3.04
C SER A 90 -1.81 1.10 -3.08
N GLU A 91 -2.90 1.66 -3.56
CA GLU A 91 -4.15 0.98 -3.89
C GLU A 91 -4.56 1.41 -5.29
N ALA A 92 -4.74 0.44 -6.20
CA ALA A 92 -5.16 0.71 -7.56
C ALA A 92 -5.98 -0.45 -8.10
N SER A 93 -6.81 -0.20 -9.10
CA SER A 93 -7.45 -1.29 -9.85
C SER A 93 -6.75 -1.50 -11.19
N PHE A 94 -6.75 -2.75 -11.62
CA PHE A 94 -6.15 -3.19 -12.88
C PHE A 94 -7.19 -3.93 -13.72
N ARG A 95 -7.01 -3.88 -15.03
CA ARG A 95 -7.64 -4.78 -15.98
C ARG A 95 -6.62 -5.12 -17.04
N ASP A 96 -6.39 -6.41 -17.27
CA ASP A 96 -5.38 -6.88 -18.23
C ASP A 96 -3.97 -6.23 -18.01
N ASN A 97 -3.50 -6.15 -16.76
CA ASN A 97 -2.24 -5.46 -16.36
C ASN A 97 -2.20 -3.93 -16.57
N LYS A 98 -3.27 -3.30 -17.07
CA LYS A 98 -3.35 -1.85 -17.23
C LYS A 98 -4.13 -1.25 -16.06
N TYR A 99 -3.72 -0.08 -15.58
CA TYR A 99 -4.46 0.63 -14.55
C TYR A 99 -5.87 0.97 -15.01
N GLU A 100 -6.84 0.89 -14.11
CA GLU A 100 -8.24 1.23 -14.36
C GLU A 100 -8.82 1.84 -13.08
N GLY A 101 -9.61 2.91 -13.19
CA GLY A 101 -10.27 3.53 -12.05
C GLY A 101 -9.31 4.23 -11.09
N SER A 102 -9.67 4.26 -9.80
CA SER A 102 -8.93 5.00 -8.77
C SER A 102 -7.53 4.43 -8.55
N CYS A 103 -6.56 5.33 -8.35
CA CYS A 103 -5.18 5.02 -8.02
C CYS A 103 -4.71 5.96 -6.90
N ILE A 104 -4.43 5.39 -5.74
CA ILE A 104 -4.00 6.09 -4.54
C ILE A 104 -2.61 5.58 -4.16
N THR A 105 -1.73 6.49 -3.75
CA THR A 105 -0.44 6.12 -3.14
C THR A 105 -0.28 6.80 -1.79
N TYR A 106 0.51 6.17 -0.93
CA TYR A 106 0.72 6.60 0.45
C TYR A 106 2.21 6.77 0.74
N HIS A 107 2.53 7.71 1.61
CA HIS A 107 3.84 7.87 2.23
C HIS A 107 4.12 6.72 3.20
N GLU A 108 5.38 6.53 3.60
CA GLU A 108 5.73 5.45 4.54
C GLU A 108 5.05 5.62 5.90
N ASN A 109 4.72 6.86 6.29
CA ASN A 109 3.96 7.17 7.51
C ASN A 109 2.46 6.81 7.41
N GLY A 110 1.97 6.38 6.24
CA GLY A 110 0.58 6.02 5.99
C GLY A 110 -0.30 7.16 5.48
N ASN A 111 0.22 8.38 5.41
CA ASN A 111 -0.53 9.53 4.88
C ASN A 111 -0.66 9.47 3.37
N LEU A 112 -1.72 10.10 2.85
CA LEU A 112 -1.97 10.22 1.41
C LEU A 112 -0.78 10.91 0.74
N ARG A 113 -0.26 10.33 -0.34
CA ARG A 113 0.86 10.88 -1.10
C ARG A 113 0.43 11.35 -2.48
N SER A 114 -0.43 10.58 -3.14
CA SER A 114 -1.01 11.01 -4.40
C SER A 114 -2.32 10.31 -4.67
N GLU A 115 -3.19 10.97 -5.41
CA GLU A 115 -4.40 10.34 -5.94
C GLU A 115 -4.67 10.78 -7.37
N GLY A 116 -5.44 9.97 -8.07
CA GLY A 116 -5.90 10.23 -9.42
C GLY A 116 -6.69 9.04 -9.94
N ALA A 117 -7.15 9.14 -11.17
CA ALA A 117 -7.91 8.09 -11.80
C ALA A 117 -7.41 7.78 -13.20
N TYR A 118 -7.62 6.54 -13.60
CA TYR A 118 -7.46 6.06 -14.96
C TYR A 118 -8.86 5.82 -15.55
N PRO A 119 -9.09 6.15 -16.84
CA PRO A 119 -10.40 5.90 -17.44
C PRO A 119 -10.75 4.41 -17.36
N LYS A 120 -12.05 4.09 -17.33
CA LYS A 120 -12.49 2.70 -17.41
C LYS A 120 -12.14 2.12 -18.78
N HIS A 121 -11.78 0.84 -18.85
CA HIS A 121 -11.70 0.15 -20.14
C HIS A 121 -13.04 0.24 -20.85
N VAL A 122 -12.98 0.60 -22.12
CA VAL A 122 -14.10 0.53 -23.05
C VAL A 122 -13.64 -0.27 -24.27
N GLY A 123 -14.28 -1.41 -24.51
CA GLY A 123 -13.96 -2.29 -25.63
C GLY A 123 -12.54 -2.89 -25.56
N LYS A 124 -11.96 -3.19 -26.73
CA LYS A 124 -10.66 -3.88 -26.86
C LYS A 124 -9.44 -2.95 -26.89
N SER A 125 -9.63 -1.63 -26.93
CA SER A 125 -8.58 -0.64 -27.22
C SER A 125 -8.41 0.37 -26.09
N TYR A 126 -8.09 -0.11 -24.89
CA TYR A 126 -7.70 0.76 -23.78
C TYR A 126 -6.19 0.69 -23.55
N ASP A 127 -5.54 1.84 -23.40
CA ASP A 127 -4.08 1.95 -23.35
C ASP A 127 -3.53 2.19 -21.94
N GLY A 128 -4.37 2.31 -20.91
CA GLY A 128 -3.92 2.51 -19.52
C GLY A 128 -3.35 3.90 -19.26
N LYS A 129 -3.66 4.87 -20.11
CA LYS A 129 -3.12 6.23 -19.97
C LYS A 129 -3.91 7.04 -18.94
N LYS A 130 -3.18 7.93 -18.27
CA LYS A 130 -3.73 8.88 -17.31
C LYS A 130 -4.66 9.86 -18.01
N GLU A 131 -5.74 10.24 -17.33
CA GLU A 131 -6.67 11.28 -17.76
C GLU A 131 -7.16 12.04 -16.53
N GLY A 132 -7.40 13.34 -16.67
CA GLY A 132 -7.83 14.19 -15.56
C GLY A 132 -6.69 14.60 -14.61
N PRO A 133 -7.04 15.23 -13.48
CA PRO A 133 -6.07 15.70 -12.51
C PRO A 133 -5.49 14.54 -11.69
N PHE A 134 -4.18 14.63 -11.45
CA PHE A 134 -3.47 13.84 -10.46
C PHE A 134 -2.93 14.79 -9.41
N TYR A 135 -3.28 14.52 -8.15
CA TYR A 135 -2.89 15.33 -7.00
C TYR A 135 -1.72 14.67 -6.29
N GLY A 136 -0.76 15.47 -5.86
CA GLY A 136 0.35 15.08 -5.01
C GLY A 136 0.29 15.85 -3.70
N TYR A 137 0.48 15.15 -2.58
CA TYR A 137 0.42 15.69 -1.23
C TYR A 137 1.75 15.55 -0.50
N GLU A 138 2.04 16.53 0.36
CA GLU A 138 3.19 16.51 1.25
C GLU A 138 3.08 15.38 2.28
N GLU A 139 4.08 15.20 3.14
CA GLU A 139 4.08 14.12 4.14
C GLU A 139 2.93 14.23 5.16
N ASP A 140 2.31 15.41 5.32
CA ASP A 140 1.13 15.63 6.16
C ASP A 140 -0.15 14.99 5.60
N GLY A 141 -0.15 14.60 4.32
CA GLY A 141 -1.28 14.03 3.60
C GLY A 141 -2.42 15.00 3.31
N LYS A 142 -2.21 16.30 3.50
CA LYS A 142 -3.23 17.36 3.38
C LYS A 142 -2.79 18.46 2.44
N THR A 143 -1.53 18.87 2.51
CA THR A 143 -1.00 19.97 1.69
C THR A 143 -0.76 19.48 0.27
N VAL A 144 -1.51 20.01 -0.70
CA VAL A 144 -1.30 19.71 -2.12
C VAL A 144 -0.04 20.44 -2.61
N TRP A 145 1.01 19.68 -2.94
CA TRP A 145 2.25 20.26 -3.50
C TRP A 145 2.28 20.19 -5.03
N LEU A 146 1.44 19.36 -5.65
CA LEU A 146 1.43 19.19 -7.10
C LEU A 146 0.04 18.84 -7.61
N ILE A 147 -0.36 19.49 -8.70
CA ILE A 147 -1.48 19.06 -9.54
C ILE A 147 -0.95 18.90 -10.96
N VAL A 148 -1.11 17.71 -11.54
CA VAL A 148 -0.81 17.47 -12.96
C VAL A 148 -2.05 16.96 -13.66
N THR A 149 -2.53 17.73 -14.63
CA THR A 149 -3.70 17.36 -15.43
C THR A 149 -3.25 16.66 -16.71
N TYR A 150 -3.89 15.54 -17.03
CA TYR A 150 -3.66 14.78 -18.25
C TYR A 150 -4.88 14.85 -19.16
N LYS A 151 -4.65 15.09 -20.45
CA LYS A 151 -5.67 15.06 -21.47
C LYS A 151 -5.96 13.62 -21.87
N LYS A 152 -7.11 13.42 -22.51
CA LYS A 152 -7.42 12.16 -23.20
C LYS A 152 -6.26 11.75 -24.09
N GLY A 153 -5.82 10.50 -23.95
CA GLY A 153 -4.63 9.98 -24.63
C GLY A 153 -3.30 10.22 -23.91
N GLY A 154 -3.31 10.74 -22.66
CA GLY A 154 -2.19 10.71 -21.72
C GLY A 154 -1.17 11.84 -21.83
N SER A 155 -1.40 12.85 -22.67
CA SER A 155 -0.53 14.02 -22.73
C SER A 155 -0.81 14.96 -21.56
N ARG A 156 0.22 15.59 -20.99
CA ARG A 156 0.03 16.63 -19.96
C ARG A 156 -0.69 17.84 -20.56
N ALA A 157 -1.65 18.36 -19.83
CA ALA A 157 -2.30 19.62 -20.14
C ALA A 157 -1.30 20.78 -19.96
N LYS A 158 -1.42 21.80 -20.80
CA LYS A 158 -0.73 23.08 -20.61
C LYS A 158 -1.44 23.91 -19.53
N PRO A 159 -0.79 24.91 -18.93
CA PRO A 159 -1.40 25.75 -17.90
C PRO A 159 -2.73 26.41 -18.32
N ASP A 160 -2.87 26.82 -19.58
CA ASP A 160 -4.09 27.38 -20.14
C ASP A 160 -5.24 26.38 -20.30
N GLU A 161 -4.93 25.08 -20.21
CA GLU A 161 -5.88 23.95 -20.29
C GLU A 161 -6.26 23.39 -18.88
N TYR A 162 -5.74 23.96 -17.79
CA TYR A 162 -6.03 23.50 -16.42
C TYR A 162 -7.51 23.71 -16.03
N PRO A 163 -8.06 22.98 -15.04
CA PRO A 163 -9.44 23.21 -14.60
C PRO A 163 -9.62 24.65 -14.06
N LEU A 164 -10.83 25.19 -14.18
CA LEU A 164 -11.20 26.45 -13.54
C LEU A 164 -11.40 26.19 -12.05
N GLY A 165 -10.75 26.99 -11.22
CA GLY A 165 -11.05 27.12 -9.81
C GLY A 165 -11.83 28.39 -9.57
N VAL A 166 -12.72 28.36 -8.59
CA VAL A 166 -13.52 29.52 -8.20
C VAL A 166 -13.32 29.77 -6.72
N CYS A 167 -13.18 31.03 -6.34
CA CYS A 167 -13.13 31.40 -4.95
C CYS A 167 -14.51 31.32 -4.32
N GLY A 168 -14.66 30.52 -3.25
CA GLY A 168 -15.91 30.42 -2.49
C GLY A 168 -16.35 31.72 -1.79
N VAL A 169 -15.45 32.71 -1.65
CA VAL A 169 -15.75 34.00 -0.99
C VAL A 169 -16.04 35.09 -2.02
N CYS A 170 -15.11 35.29 -2.96
CA CYS A 170 -15.12 36.44 -3.87
C CYS A 170 -15.87 36.12 -5.19
N GLY A 171 -16.14 34.84 -5.47
CA GLY A 171 -16.74 34.35 -6.71
C GLY A 171 -15.82 34.42 -7.94
N GLU A 172 -14.59 34.90 -7.76
CA GLU A 172 -13.64 35.06 -8.86
C GLU A 172 -13.09 33.71 -9.30
N GLY A 173 -13.08 33.48 -10.61
CA GLY A 173 -12.63 32.23 -11.22
C GLY A 173 -11.40 32.43 -12.08
N ARG A 174 -10.47 31.48 -12.02
CA ARG A 174 -9.33 31.38 -12.95
C ARG A 174 -8.86 29.95 -13.10
N ARG A 175 -7.99 29.70 -14.07
CA ARG A 175 -7.29 28.42 -14.22
C ARG A 175 -6.45 28.17 -12.96
N LEU A 176 -6.57 27.00 -12.33
CA LEU A 176 -5.81 26.64 -11.14
C LEU A 176 -4.36 26.29 -11.49
N ALA A 177 -3.43 27.21 -11.23
CA ALA A 177 -2.01 26.90 -11.14
C ALA A 177 -1.61 26.53 -9.69
N TRP A 178 -0.37 26.09 -9.52
CA TRP A 178 0.17 25.75 -8.21
C TRP A 178 0.20 26.98 -7.29
N LYS A 179 -0.43 26.87 -6.10
CA LYS A 179 -0.59 27.95 -5.10
C LYS A 179 -1.44 29.14 -5.56
N ASP A 180 -2.34 28.94 -6.51
CA ASP A 180 -3.24 30.01 -6.91
C ASP A 180 -4.20 30.39 -5.77
N THR A 181 -4.22 31.68 -5.45
CA THR A 181 -5.17 32.32 -4.54
C THR A 181 -6.06 33.30 -5.31
N CYS A 182 -7.26 33.59 -4.80
CA CYS A 182 -8.16 34.60 -5.34
C CYS A 182 -7.39 35.93 -5.36
N PRO A 183 -7.19 36.55 -6.53
CA PRO A 183 -6.43 37.79 -6.60
C PRO A 183 -7.17 38.95 -5.90
N LYS A 184 -8.50 38.84 -5.73
CA LYS A 184 -9.31 39.83 -5.01
C LYS A 184 -9.29 39.68 -3.48
N CYS A 185 -9.22 38.47 -2.92
CA CYS A 185 -9.34 38.29 -1.47
C CYS A 185 -8.24 37.43 -0.82
N GLY A 186 -7.28 36.92 -1.60
CA GLY A 186 -6.14 36.15 -1.11
C GLY A 186 -6.46 34.72 -0.62
N ASN A 187 -7.73 34.30 -0.64
CA ASN A 187 -8.12 32.94 -0.25
C ASN A 187 -7.71 31.92 -1.32
N GLU A 188 -7.43 30.69 -0.92
CA GLU A 188 -7.19 29.61 -1.88
C GLU A 188 -8.40 29.40 -2.80
N LEU A 189 -8.12 29.10 -4.08
CA LEU A 189 -9.16 28.76 -5.04
C LEU A 189 -9.50 27.28 -4.91
N GLU A 190 -10.79 26.97 -4.82
CA GLU A 190 -11.26 25.59 -4.80
C GLU A 190 -11.37 25.06 -6.23
N SER A 191 -10.90 23.83 -6.47
CA SER A 191 -11.12 23.17 -7.76
C SER A 191 -12.58 22.79 -7.89
N ILE A 192 -13.18 23.17 -9.02
CA ILE A 192 -14.46 22.60 -9.42
C ILE A 192 -14.17 21.14 -9.79
N ALA A 193 -14.48 20.21 -8.89
CA ALA A 193 -14.51 18.81 -9.24
C ALA A 193 -15.60 18.61 -10.31
N PRO A 194 -15.31 17.88 -11.41
CA PRO A 194 -16.29 17.59 -12.46
C PRO A 194 -17.45 16.73 -11.95
#